data_AF-A0A8X6M887-F1
#
_entry.id   AF-A0A8X6M887-F1
#
_cell.length_a   1.000
_cell.length_b   1.000
_cell.length_c   1.000
_cell.angle_alpha   90.00
_cell.angle_beta   90.00
_cell.angle_gamma   90.00
#
_symmetry.space_group_name_H-M   'P 1'
#
loop_
_entity.id
_entity.type
_entity.pdbx_description
1 polymer ?
#
loop_
_entity_poly.entity_id
_entity_poly.type
_entity_poly.pdbx_seq_one_letter_code
_entity_poly.pdbx_strand_id
1 'polypeptide(L)'
;MFSECHISLNDRQISSESNYAYKTYLQSMLFHSESSQKNFLSAGMFYKDTPDAFDHIDPTATGKNKGLQHRFERVKGGKIFDMCGMLHIDLGTQPRLLISGTTIRVRLLKAKDNFSLLAKTGDFRLQIENISLFIRKCDVSSSIVIAHEKALEQALVQMPFTRIETKTFTLGSWAEKCYHSKCHEQYSSVTNDSRAGFERSV
;
A
#
# COMPACT_ATOMS: atom_id res chain seq x y z
N MET A 1 -7.22 -4.62 -1.77
CA MET A 1 -8.28 -5.34 -1.02
C MET A 1 -9.22 -4.39 -0.28
N PHE A 2 -8.72 -3.45 0.52
CA PHE A 2 -9.57 -2.47 1.22
C PHE A 2 -9.57 -1.13 0.49
N SER A 3 -10.75 -0.54 0.27
CA SER A 3 -10.90 0.78 -0.34
C SER A 3 -10.66 1.88 0.66
N GLU A 4 -11.08 1.67 1.92
CA GLU A 4 -10.97 2.67 2.98
C GLU A 4 -10.39 2.10 4.26
N CYS A 5 -9.72 2.95 5.02
CA CYS A 5 -9.20 2.66 6.35
C CYS A 5 -9.45 3.86 7.28
N HIS A 6 -10.05 3.59 8.43
CA HIS A 6 -10.38 4.61 9.43
C HIS A 6 -9.83 4.18 10.78
N ILE A 7 -9.12 5.09 11.44
CA ILE A 7 -8.45 4.83 12.72
C ILE A 7 -8.98 5.81 13.75
N SER A 8 -9.42 5.28 14.90
CA SER A 8 -9.83 6.07 16.06
C SER A 8 -9.05 5.66 17.30
N LEU A 9 -8.71 6.65 18.13
CA LEU A 9 -8.11 6.46 19.44
C LEU A 9 -9.07 7.04 20.49
N ASN A 10 -9.43 6.25 21.50
CA ASN A 10 -10.36 6.65 22.57
C ASN A 10 -11.62 7.34 22.01
N ASP A 11 -12.26 6.68 21.03
CA ASP A 11 -13.46 7.14 20.31
C ASP A 11 -13.32 8.44 19.49
N ARG A 12 -12.12 9.02 19.42
CA ARG A 12 -11.81 10.12 18.51
C ARG A 12 -11.17 9.61 17.23
N GLN A 13 -11.78 9.88 16.09
CA GLN A 13 -11.20 9.56 14.79
C GLN A 13 -9.97 10.44 14.51
N ILE A 14 -8.82 9.79 14.28
CA ILE A 14 -7.53 10.47 14.02
C ILE A 14 -7.12 10.42 12.54
N SER A 15 -7.59 9.41 11.81
CA SER A 15 -7.38 9.26 10.36
C SER A 15 -8.63 8.72 9.68
N SER A 16 -8.88 9.24 8.49
CA SER A 16 -10.01 8.91 7.61
C SER A 16 -9.51 8.85 6.18
N GLU A 17 -9.28 7.66 5.65
CA GLU A 17 -8.70 7.48 4.32
C GLU A 17 -9.68 6.80 3.39
N SER A 18 -10.28 7.59 2.48
CA SER A 18 -11.24 7.10 1.49
C SER A 18 -10.57 6.47 0.25
N ASN A 19 -9.32 6.82 -0.02
CA ASN A 19 -8.51 6.32 -1.14
C ASN A 19 -7.39 5.38 -0.67
N TYR A 20 -7.64 4.65 0.43
CA TYR A 20 -6.64 3.82 1.10
C TYR A 20 -5.98 2.81 0.15
N ALA A 21 -6.77 2.19 -0.74
CA ALA A 21 -6.23 1.25 -1.71
C ALA A 21 -5.10 1.85 -2.57
N TYR A 22 -5.31 3.04 -3.12
CA TYR A 22 -4.32 3.73 -3.95
C TYR A 22 -3.10 4.13 -3.12
N LYS A 23 -3.32 4.67 -1.92
CA LYS A 23 -2.23 4.99 -0.99
C LYS A 23 -1.36 3.78 -0.72
N THR A 24 -1.96 2.64 -0.34
CA THR A 24 -1.19 1.42 -0.01
C THR A 24 -0.39 0.89 -1.20
N TYR A 25 -0.97 0.95 -2.40
CA TYR A 25 -0.30 0.54 -3.62
C TYR A 25 0.90 1.44 -3.95
N LEU A 26 0.70 2.77 -3.92
CA LEU A 26 1.77 3.74 -4.15
C LEU A 26 2.85 3.64 -3.06
N GLN A 27 2.46 3.44 -1.81
CA GLN A 27 3.40 3.21 -0.72
C GLN A 27 4.26 1.96 -0.94
N SER A 28 3.62 0.83 -1.23
CA SER A 28 4.30 -0.43 -1.53
C SER A 28 5.26 -0.30 -2.72
N MET A 29 4.88 0.47 -3.73
CA MET A 29 5.67 0.65 -4.94
C MET A 29 6.83 1.64 -4.80
N LEU A 30 6.61 2.79 -4.17
CA LEU A 30 7.54 3.93 -4.18
C LEU A 30 8.39 4.04 -2.92
N PHE A 31 7.85 3.63 -1.76
CA PHE A 31 8.47 3.88 -0.46
C PHE A 31 9.13 2.63 0.16
N HIS A 32 9.06 1.49 -0.53
CA HIS A 32 9.76 0.27 -0.13
C HIS A 32 10.92 -0.06 -1.06
N SER A 33 12.01 -0.57 -0.49
CA SER A 33 13.14 -1.08 -1.27
C SER A 33 12.73 -2.26 -2.14
N GLU A 34 13.48 -2.50 -3.21
CA GLU A 34 13.26 -3.68 -4.08
C GLU A 34 13.35 -4.99 -3.29
N SER A 35 14.27 -5.06 -2.30
CA SER A 35 14.38 -6.20 -1.40
C SER A 35 13.12 -6.40 -0.56
N SER A 36 12.51 -5.32 -0.07
CA SER A 36 11.25 -5.37 0.69
C SER A 36 10.09 -5.85 -0.18
N GLN A 37 10.02 -5.35 -1.41
CA GLN A 37 9.01 -5.73 -2.41
C GLN A 37 9.06 -7.22 -2.75
N LYS A 38 10.25 -7.77 -2.95
CA LYS A 38 10.46 -9.19 -3.27
C LYS A 38 10.27 -10.11 -2.07
N ASN A 39 10.55 -9.63 -0.87
CA ASN A 39 10.47 -10.42 0.35
C ASN A 39 9.12 -10.23 1.03
N PHE A 40 9.04 -9.42 2.09
CA PHE A 40 7.87 -9.43 2.97
C PHE A 40 6.58 -8.90 2.30
N LEU A 41 6.67 -8.00 1.32
CA LEU A 41 5.47 -7.52 0.61
C LEU A 41 4.83 -8.63 -0.26
N SER A 42 5.61 -9.63 -0.68
CA SER A 42 5.08 -10.80 -1.40
C SER A 42 4.16 -11.68 -0.52
N ALA A 43 4.31 -11.63 0.81
CA ALA A 43 3.40 -12.27 1.76
C ALA A 43 2.02 -11.58 1.77
N GLY A 44 1.98 -10.29 1.42
CA GLY A 44 0.77 -9.49 1.23
C GLY A 44 0.23 -9.54 -0.19
N MET A 45 0.65 -10.50 -1.02
CA MET A 45 0.27 -10.63 -2.45
C MET A 45 0.69 -9.46 -3.34
N PHE A 46 1.65 -8.64 -2.90
CA PHE A 46 2.25 -7.62 -3.75
C PHE A 46 3.33 -8.24 -4.63
N TYR A 47 3.11 -8.17 -5.95
CA TYR A 47 4.08 -8.54 -6.97
C TYR A 47 4.17 -7.39 -7.95
N LYS A 48 5.38 -6.87 -8.16
CA LYS A 48 5.60 -5.77 -9.08
C LYS A 48 5.29 -6.23 -10.50
N ASP A 49 4.41 -5.49 -11.16
CA ASP A 49 4.07 -5.74 -12.56
C ASP A 49 5.26 -5.42 -13.48
N THR A 50 5.25 -6.03 -14.66
CA THR A 50 6.36 -5.88 -15.62
C THR A 50 6.26 -4.52 -16.33
N PRO A 51 7.35 -3.73 -16.40
CA PRO A 51 7.36 -2.48 -17.16
C PRO A 51 6.86 -2.68 -18.60
N ASP A 52 6.14 -1.70 -19.12
CA ASP A 52 5.51 -1.73 -20.46
C ASP A 52 4.50 -2.88 -20.69
N ALA A 53 4.17 -3.64 -19.65
CA ALA A 53 3.21 -4.73 -19.69
C ALA A 53 2.18 -4.67 -18.56
N PHE A 54 1.99 -3.50 -17.94
CA PHE A 54 1.06 -3.33 -16.82
C PHE A 54 -0.38 -3.69 -17.20
N ASP A 55 -0.85 -3.20 -18.35
CA ASP A 55 -2.22 -3.42 -18.85
C ASP A 55 -2.42 -4.79 -19.51
N HIS A 56 -1.39 -5.64 -19.56
CA HIS A 56 -1.54 -7.00 -20.08
C HIS A 56 -2.27 -7.88 -19.06
N ILE A 57 -3.53 -8.18 -19.37
CA ILE A 57 -4.45 -8.96 -18.54
C ILE A 57 -4.38 -10.48 -18.75
N ASP A 58 -3.44 -11.00 -19.55
CA ASP A 58 -3.26 -12.44 -19.76
C ASP A 58 -2.47 -13.06 -18.61
N PRO A 59 -3.09 -13.87 -17.74
CA PRO A 59 -2.40 -14.44 -16.59
C PRO A 59 -1.68 -15.76 -16.90
N THR A 60 -1.76 -16.26 -18.14
CA THR A 60 -1.10 -17.50 -18.56
C THR A 60 0.42 -17.31 -18.74
N ALA A 61 1.16 -18.40 -18.94
CA ALA A 61 2.61 -18.36 -19.13
C ALA A 61 3.05 -17.52 -20.37
N THR A 62 2.16 -17.31 -21.34
CA THR A 62 2.42 -16.45 -22.50
C THR A 62 2.18 -14.96 -22.23
N GLY A 63 1.59 -14.63 -21.08
CA GLY A 63 1.40 -13.26 -20.63
C GLY A 63 2.72 -12.51 -20.45
N LYS A 64 2.69 -11.20 -20.70
CA LYS A 64 3.86 -10.34 -20.50
C LYS A 64 3.99 -9.84 -19.06
N ASN A 65 2.88 -9.80 -18.33
CA ASN A 65 2.86 -9.32 -16.95
C ASN A 65 3.19 -10.45 -15.96
N LYS A 66 4.47 -10.55 -15.57
CA LYS A 66 4.94 -11.55 -14.61
C LYS A 66 4.33 -11.37 -13.22
N GLY A 67 4.04 -10.13 -12.81
CA GLY A 67 3.42 -9.84 -11.51
C GLY A 67 1.99 -10.37 -11.42
N LEU A 68 1.22 -10.23 -12.51
CA LEU A 68 -0.10 -10.86 -12.63
C LEU A 68 -0.01 -12.39 -12.61
N GLN A 69 0.93 -13.00 -13.35
CA GLN A 69 1.12 -14.46 -13.37
C GLN A 69 1.37 -15.03 -11.99
N HIS A 70 2.27 -14.42 -11.20
CA HIS A 70 2.55 -14.88 -9.83
C HIS A 70 1.31 -14.82 -8.92
N ARG A 71 0.52 -13.74 -9.02
CA ARG A 71 -0.72 -13.59 -8.27
C ARG A 71 -1.75 -14.63 -8.69
N PHE A 72 -1.92 -14.83 -10.00
CA PHE A 72 -2.85 -15.80 -10.56
C PHE A 72 -2.51 -17.23 -10.13
N GLU A 73 -1.24 -17.64 -10.22
CA GLU A 73 -0.80 -18.99 -9.87
C GLU A 73 -1.14 -19.35 -8.42
N ARG A 74 -1.09 -18.38 -7.50
CA ARG A 74 -1.48 -18.59 -6.09
C ARG A 74 -2.97 -18.80 -5.89
N VAL A 75 -3.82 -18.18 -6.71
CA VAL A 75 -5.28 -18.17 -6.51
C VAL A 75 -6.06 -19.01 -7.53
N LYS A 76 -5.37 -19.56 -8.55
CA LYS A 76 -6.00 -20.31 -9.63
C LYS A 76 -6.85 -21.46 -9.10
N GLY A 77 -8.01 -21.66 -9.71
CA GLY A 77 -8.99 -22.66 -9.28
C GLY A 77 -9.81 -22.26 -8.05
N GLY A 78 -9.79 -20.99 -7.64
CA GLY A 78 -10.63 -20.48 -6.54
C GLY A 78 -10.20 -20.98 -5.17
N LYS A 79 -8.89 -21.22 -4.98
CA LYS A 79 -8.35 -21.71 -3.71
C LYS A 79 -8.43 -20.63 -2.64
N ILE A 80 -8.70 -21.06 -1.41
CA ILE A 80 -8.46 -20.24 -0.22
C ILE A 80 -6.96 -20.04 -0.09
N PHE A 81 -6.55 -18.79 0.16
CA PHE A 81 -5.16 -18.43 0.35
C PHE A 81 -5.03 -17.48 1.54
N ASP A 82 -3.91 -17.58 2.23
CA ASP A 82 -3.57 -16.68 3.32
C ASP A 82 -2.68 -15.55 2.83
N MET A 83 -2.87 -14.37 3.40
CA MET A 83 -2.01 -13.23 3.17
C MET A 83 -1.72 -12.51 4.49
N CYS A 84 -0.50 -12.01 4.63
CA CYS A 84 -0.07 -11.25 5.79
C CYS A 84 0.72 -10.03 5.32
N GLY A 85 0.36 -8.86 5.83
CA GLY A 85 0.98 -7.61 5.43
C GLY A 85 0.82 -6.54 6.50
N MET A 86 1.61 -5.48 6.38
CA MET A 86 1.47 -4.31 7.24
C MET A 86 0.22 -3.51 6.86
N LEU A 87 -0.45 -2.96 7.87
CA LEU A 87 -1.49 -1.97 7.64
C LEU A 87 -0.83 -0.60 7.47
N HIS A 88 -1.04 0.02 6.30
CA HIS A 88 -0.42 1.29 5.90
C HIS A 88 -1.13 2.49 6.54
N ILE A 89 -1.13 2.55 7.86
CA ILE A 89 -1.72 3.63 8.65
C ILE A 89 -0.65 4.63 9.07
N ASP A 90 -0.98 5.92 9.07
CA ASP A 90 -0.03 6.98 9.44
C ASP A 90 0.44 6.83 10.90
N LEU A 91 -0.45 6.42 11.80
CA LEU A 91 -0.12 6.10 13.19
C LEU A 91 0.85 4.89 13.31
N GLY A 92 0.98 4.06 12.28
CA GLY A 92 1.94 2.96 12.25
C GLY A 92 3.37 3.42 11.97
N THR A 93 3.55 4.66 11.50
CA THR A 93 4.87 5.20 11.13
C THR A 93 5.56 5.99 12.24
N GLN A 94 4.84 6.31 13.32
CA GLN A 94 5.41 7.06 14.44
C GLN A 94 6.24 6.13 15.34
N PRO A 95 7.41 6.59 15.85
CA PRO A 95 8.38 5.73 16.55
C PRO A 95 8.05 5.48 18.03
N ARG A 96 7.06 6.16 18.61
CA ARG A 96 6.68 6.04 20.02
C ARG A 96 5.65 4.93 20.21
N LEU A 97 5.66 4.30 21.38
CA LEU A 97 4.60 3.36 21.72
C LEU A 97 3.35 4.13 22.17
N LEU A 98 2.18 3.58 21.86
CA LEU A 98 0.93 4.09 22.41
C LEU A 98 0.90 3.84 23.92
N ILE A 99 0.34 4.80 24.65
CA ILE A 99 0.24 4.74 26.11
C ILE A 99 -0.77 3.66 26.49
N SER A 100 -0.50 2.96 27.60
CA SER A 100 -1.44 2.02 28.19
C SER A 100 -2.82 2.64 28.41
N GLY A 101 -3.88 1.86 28.23
CA GLY A 101 -5.27 2.34 28.32
C GLY A 101 -5.80 3.03 27.06
N THR A 102 -4.98 3.21 26.01
CA THR A 102 -5.47 3.73 24.72
C THR A 102 -6.26 2.67 23.97
N THR A 103 -7.55 2.91 23.73
CA THR A 103 -8.40 2.06 22.89
C THR A 103 -8.19 2.42 21.42
N ILE A 104 -7.80 1.43 20.61
CA ILE A 104 -7.60 1.60 19.16
C ILE A 104 -8.76 0.92 18.44
N ARG A 105 -9.44 1.67 17.57
CA ARG A 105 -10.46 1.13 16.68
C ARG A 105 -10.00 1.26 15.24
N VAL A 106 -9.88 0.12 14.55
CA VAL A 106 -9.54 0.04 13.12
C VAL A 106 -10.78 -0.39 12.36
N ARG A 107 -11.25 0.44 11.42
CA ARG A 107 -12.35 0.10 10.52
C ARG A 107 -11.85 0.05 9.09
N LEU A 108 -11.99 -1.11 8.46
CA LEU A 108 -11.59 -1.35 7.08
C LEU A 108 -12.85 -1.56 6.23
N LEU A 109 -12.92 -0.88 5.08
CA LEU A 109 -13.97 -1.12 4.10
C LEU A 109 -13.41 -1.95 2.95
N LYS A 110 -14.03 -3.09 2.66
CA LYS A 110 -13.65 -3.95 1.53
C LYS A 110 -13.92 -3.21 0.22
N ALA A 111 -12.94 -3.18 -0.68
CA ALA A 111 -13.13 -2.66 -2.02
C ALA A 111 -14.02 -3.61 -2.83
N LYS A 112 -14.63 -3.06 -3.90
CA LYS A 112 -15.36 -3.85 -4.90
C LYS A 112 -14.45 -4.91 -5.53
N ASP A 113 -15.03 -6.02 -5.96
CA ASP A 113 -14.26 -7.15 -6.50
C ASP A 113 -13.51 -6.75 -7.78
N ASN A 114 -14.16 -6.00 -8.69
CA ASN A 114 -13.54 -5.47 -9.92
C ASN A 114 -12.33 -4.55 -9.66
N PHE A 115 -12.25 -3.95 -8.47
CA PHE A 115 -11.10 -3.16 -8.06
C PHE A 115 -10.01 -4.03 -7.43
N SER A 116 -10.38 -5.07 -6.68
CA SER A 116 -9.43 -5.92 -5.95
C SER A 116 -8.81 -7.01 -6.81
N LEU A 117 -9.47 -7.42 -7.88
CA LEU A 117 -9.07 -8.51 -8.77
C LEU A 117 -8.86 -7.99 -10.19
N LEU A 118 -7.79 -8.45 -10.83
CA LEU A 118 -7.54 -8.22 -12.25
C LEU A 118 -7.80 -9.52 -13.01
N ALA A 119 -8.71 -9.48 -13.98
CA ALA A 119 -9.11 -10.65 -14.76
C ALA A 119 -9.40 -10.29 -16.22
N LYS A 120 -9.12 -11.24 -17.13
CA LYS A 120 -9.36 -11.09 -18.57
C LYS A 120 -10.84 -11.22 -18.94
N THR A 121 -11.52 -12.21 -18.35
CA THR A 121 -12.91 -12.55 -18.63
C THR A 121 -13.53 -13.21 -17.40
N GLY A 122 -14.75 -12.80 -17.02
CA GLY A 122 -15.55 -13.43 -15.97
C GLY A 122 -15.69 -12.60 -14.70
N ASP A 123 -16.76 -12.89 -13.96
CA ASP A 123 -17.07 -12.26 -12.68
C ASP A 123 -16.44 -13.06 -11.54
N PHE A 124 -15.27 -12.64 -11.10
CA PHE A 124 -14.59 -13.23 -9.94
C PHE A 124 -14.96 -12.50 -8.66
N ARG A 125 -15.12 -13.25 -7.57
CA ARG A 125 -15.47 -12.72 -6.25
C ARG A 125 -14.34 -12.96 -5.25
N LEU A 126 -14.00 -11.93 -4.47
CA LEU A 126 -13.06 -12.05 -3.34
C LEU A 126 -13.85 -12.03 -2.02
N GLN A 127 -13.83 -13.16 -1.30
CA GLN A 127 -14.44 -13.31 0.03
C GLN A 127 -13.36 -13.38 1.11
N ILE A 128 -13.62 -12.74 2.25
CA ILE A 128 -12.73 -12.77 3.42
C ILE A 128 -13.33 -13.80 4.38
N GLU A 129 -12.66 -14.94 4.55
CA GLU A 129 -13.06 -15.99 5.49
C GLU A 129 -12.74 -15.60 6.94
N ASN A 130 -11.51 -15.13 7.17
CA ASN A 130 -11.04 -14.72 8.49
C ASN A 130 -10.09 -13.53 8.35
N ILE A 131 -10.09 -12.64 9.34
CA ILE A 131 -9.17 -11.51 9.45
C ILE A 131 -8.73 -11.35 10.90
N SER A 132 -7.43 -11.19 11.11
CA SER A 132 -6.84 -10.97 12.42
C SER A 132 -5.84 -9.82 12.36
N LEU A 133 -5.79 -9.00 13.41
CA LEU A 133 -4.84 -7.90 13.55
C LEU A 133 -3.84 -8.23 14.66
N PHE A 134 -2.57 -8.28 14.31
CA PHE A 134 -1.48 -8.52 15.25
C PHE A 134 -0.87 -7.20 15.69
N ILE A 135 -0.91 -6.92 16.99
CA ILE A 135 -0.33 -5.71 17.60
C ILE A 135 0.76 -6.15 18.58
N ARG A 136 1.94 -5.51 18.50
CA ARG A 136 3.02 -5.75 19.46
C ARG A 136 2.77 -4.93 20.72
N LYS A 137 2.78 -5.59 21.87
CA LYS A 137 2.69 -4.96 23.19
C LYS A 137 4.06 -5.04 23.89
N CYS A 138 4.43 -3.97 24.59
CA CYS A 138 5.62 -3.94 25.44
C CYS A 138 5.16 -3.94 26.90
N ASP A 139 5.63 -4.91 27.68
CA ASP A 139 5.39 -4.95 29.12
C ASP A 139 6.53 -4.20 29.83
N VAL A 140 6.17 -3.31 30.75
CA VAL A 140 7.09 -2.45 31.50
C VAL A 140 6.94 -2.71 33.01
N SER A 141 7.98 -2.43 33.79
CA SER A 141 7.94 -2.62 35.24
C SER A 141 6.91 -1.70 35.92
N SER A 142 6.34 -2.13 37.05
CA SER A 142 5.31 -1.38 37.76
C SER A 142 5.76 0.03 38.18
N SER A 143 7.04 0.23 38.50
CA SER A 143 7.59 1.54 38.82
C SER A 143 7.50 2.53 37.66
N ILE A 144 7.68 2.06 36.42
CA ILE A 144 7.56 2.88 35.21
C ILE A 144 6.10 3.20 34.91
N VAL A 145 5.18 2.26 35.13
CA VAL A 145 3.74 2.50 34.98
C VAL A 145 3.28 3.62 35.91
N ILE A 146 3.63 3.56 37.20
CA ILE A 146 3.30 4.59 38.19
C ILE A 146 3.92 5.94 37.81
N ALA A 147 5.17 5.94 37.30
CA ALA A 147 5.82 7.16 36.85
C ALA A 147 5.10 7.78 35.63
N HIS A 148 4.63 6.97 34.68
CA HIS A 148 3.82 7.44 33.56
C HIS A 148 2.48 8.01 34.03
N GLU A 149 1.78 7.36 34.96
CA GLU A 149 0.51 7.86 35.51
C GLU A 149 0.70 9.25 36.14
N LYS A 150 1.73 9.42 36.99
CA LYS A 150 2.06 10.73 37.60
C LYS A 150 2.44 11.79 36.56
N ALA A 151 3.16 11.40 35.50
CA ALA A 151 3.52 12.33 34.44
C ALA A 151 2.28 12.79 33.63
N LEU A 152 1.30 11.89 33.43
CA LEU A 152 0.06 12.18 32.72
C LEU A 152 -0.88 13.12 33.50
N GLU A 153 -0.79 13.14 34.83
CA GLU A 153 -1.49 14.13 35.67
C GLU A 153 -0.95 15.55 35.46
N GLN A 154 0.34 15.67 35.11
CA GLN A 154 1.02 16.96 34.98
C GLN A 154 1.00 17.51 33.55
N ALA A 155 1.06 16.63 32.54
CA ALA A 155 1.19 17.04 31.15
C ALA A 155 0.53 16.07 30.17
N LEU A 156 0.11 16.61 29.03
CA LEU A 156 -0.40 15.83 27.91
C LEU A 156 0.75 15.17 27.14
N VAL A 157 0.56 13.92 26.72
CA VAL A 157 1.51 13.26 25.83
C VAL A 157 1.26 13.68 24.39
N GLN A 158 2.32 14.16 23.75
CA GLN A 158 2.32 14.54 22.34
C GLN A 158 2.93 13.42 21.50
N MET A 159 2.16 12.92 20.53
CA MET A 159 2.60 11.89 19.58
C MET A 159 2.53 12.44 18.16
N PRO A 160 3.61 13.10 17.68
CA PRO A 160 3.64 13.58 16.31
C PRO A 160 3.74 12.41 15.33
N PHE A 161 2.98 12.48 14.24
CA PHE A 161 3.07 11.54 13.14
C PHE A 161 2.87 12.28 11.81
N THR A 162 3.46 11.74 10.76
CA THR A 162 3.33 12.32 9.41
C THR A 162 2.10 11.73 8.74
N ARG A 163 1.24 12.61 8.23
CA ARG A 163 0.06 12.19 7.46
C ARG A 163 0.41 12.04 5.99
N ILE A 164 0.03 10.91 5.38
CA ILE A 164 0.18 10.70 3.94
C ILE A 164 -1.22 10.71 3.32
N GLU A 165 -1.51 11.74 2.54
CA GLU A 165 -2.81 11.96 1.91
C GLU A 165 -2.74 11.74 0.39
N THR A 166 -3.69 10.98 -0.15
CA THR A 166 -3.88 10.87 -1.60
C THR A 166 -4.85 11.94 -2.07
N LYS A 167 -4.37 12.88 -2.90
CA LYS A 167 -5.19 13.91 -3.53
C LYS A 167 -5.61 13.47 -4.92
N THR A 168 -6.90 13.53 -5.19
CA THR A 168 -7.48 13.26 -6.51
C THR A 168 -7.83 14.57 -7.17
N PHE A 169 -7.46 14.74 -8.44
CA PHE A 169 -7.82 15.90 -9.25
C PHE A 169 -8.54 15.40 -10.49
N THR A 170 -9.63 16.08 -10.87
CA THR A 170 -10.30 15.81 -12.14
C THR A 170 -9.60 16.61 -13.23
N LEU A 171 -9.13 15.93 -14.27
CA LEU A 171 -8.60 16.60 -15.45
C LEU A 171 -9.76 16.97 -16.38
N GLY A 172 -9.78 18.22 -16.84
CA GLY A 172 -10.64 18.62 -17.95
C GLY A 172 -10.16 18.00 -19.25
N SER A 173 -11.07 17.78 -20.20
CA SER A 173 -10.81 17.12 -21.50
C SER A 173 -9.64 17.74 -22.30
N TRP A 174 -9.40 19.04 -22.14
CA TRP A 174 -8.26 19.74 -22.74
C TRP A 174 -6.92 19.42 -22.06
N ALA A 175 -6.90 19.26 -20.73
CA ALA A 175 -5.70 18.93 -19.99
C ALA A 175 -5.25 17.49 -20.28
N GLU A 176 -6.19 16.53 -20.37
CA GLU A 176 -5.86 15.13 -20.72
C GLU A 176 -5.10 15.02 -22.04
N LYS A 177 -5.54 15.72 -23.09
CA LYS A 177 -4.88 15.71 -24.41
C LYS A 177 -3.44 16.22 -24.34
N CYS A 178 -3.19 17.30 -23.58
CA CYS A 178 -1.85 17.86 -23.41
C CYS A 178 -0.92 16.99 -22.55
N TYR A 179 -1.44 16.29 -21.53
CA TYR A 179 -0.64 15.36 -20.74
C TYR A 179 -0.26 14.11 -21.54
N HIS A 180 -1.20 13.58 -22.32
CA HIS A 180 -0.97 12.39 -23.14
C HIS A 180 0.07 12.64 -24.25
N SER A 181 0.08 13.85 -24.85
CA SER A 181 1.07 14.22 -25.86
C SER A 181 2.47 14.41 -25.28
N LYS A 182 2.60 15.03 -24.09
CA LYS A 182 3.90 15.26 -23.44
C LYS A 182 4.53 14.00 -22.85
N CYS A 183 3.75 13.05 -22.33
CA CYS A 183 4.28 11.76 -21.87
C CYS A 183 4.86 10.94 -23.03
N HIS A 184 4.25 11.02 -24.22
CA HIS A 184 4.75 10.32 -25.40
C HIS A 184 6.08 10.90 -25.90
N GLU A 185 6.25 12.24 -25.87
CA GLU A 185 7.51 12.92 -26.23
C GLU A 185 8.66 12.56 -25.28
N GLN A 186 8.40 12.52 -23.96
CA GLN A 186 9.43 12.16 -22.98
C GLN A 186 9.90 10.70 -23.08
N TYR A 187 8.99 9.77 -23.41
CA TYR A 187 9.36 8.36 -23.60
C TYR A 187 10.21 8.17 -24.87
N SER A 188 9.94 8.91 -25.94
CA SER A 188 10.75 8.86 -27.18
C SER A 188 12.14 9.49 -27.05
N SER A 189 12.35 10.46 -26.16
CA SER A 189 13.67 11.05 -25.94
C SER A 189 14.62 10.13 -25.16
N VAL A 190 14.11 9.26 -24.29
CA VAL A 190 14.94 8.34 -23.49
C VAL A 190 15.41 7.13 -24.31
N THR A 191 14.63 6.70 -25.30
CA THR A 191 15.01 5.57 -26.18
C THR A 191 16.03 5.93 -27.26
N ASN A 192 16.22 7.22 -27.57
CA ASN A 192 17.17 7.67 -28.59
C ASN A 192 18.55 8.04 -28.05
N ASP A 193 18.71 8.19 -26.73
CA ASP A 193 19.97 8.66 -26.11
C ASP A 193 20.91 7.52 -25.67
N SER A 194 20.50 6.25 -25.78
CA SER A 194 21.35 5.10 -25.42
C SER A 194 22.23 4.59 -26.57
N ARG A 195 22.46 5.38 -27.63
CA ARG A 195 23.25 4.97 -28.81
C ARG A 195 24.41 5.89 -29.19
N ALA A 196 24.76 6.88 -28.37
CA ALA A 196 25.88 7.78 -28.64
C ALA A 196 26.88 7.82 -27.46
N GLY A 197 28.11 7.39 -27.73
CA GLY A 197 29.29 7.86 -27.00
C GLY A 197 29.86 6.93 -25.92
N PHE A 198 30.71 5.99 -26.33
CA PHE A 198 31.84 5.57 -25.49
C PHE A 198 33.11 5.47 -26.35
N GLU A 199 33.70 6.63 -26.63
CA GLU A 199 35.13 6.74 -26.92
C GLU A 199 35.75 7.62 -25.83
N ARG A 200 36.65 7.04 -25.03
CA ARG A 200 37.70 7.78 -24.33
C ARG A 200 39.03 7.07 -24.57
N SER A 201 39.94 7.88 -25.07
CA SER A 201 41.34 7.64 -25.38
C SER A 201 42.13 7.10 -24.19
N VAL A 202 42.94 6.07 -24.44
CA VAL A 202 44.41 6.15 -24.36
C VAL A 202 44.95 5.51 -25.63
#